data_AF-A0A836P0Q6-F1
#
_entry.id   AF-A0A836P0Q6-F1
#
_cell.length_a   1.000
_cell.length_b   1.000
_cell.length_c   1.000
_cell.angle_alpha   90.00
_cell.angle_beta   90.00
_cell.angle_gamma   90.00
#
_symmetry.space_group_name_H-M   'P 1'
#
loop_
_entity.id
_entity.type
_entity.pdbx_description
1 polymer ?
#
loop_
_entity_poly.entity_id
_entity_poly.type
_entity_poly.pdbx_seq_one_letter_code
_entity_poly.pdbx_strand_id
1 'polypeptide(L)'
;ERAARHDPEYLPEIIPALMSAYRRVGDIAGARNFLSEMTEHYRGIAPVLALTQLMEAQDGVAPALAYLGRQLKDRPSVRGESALIDLTLAEGSDPVGTLQDLKHITDQLLVRNPSYRCTRCGFGAKTHHWQCPSCKEWGTVKPLLNYAVV
;
A
#
# COMPACT_ATOMS: atom_id res chain seq x y z
N GLU A 1 12.15 16.15 6.01
CA GLU A 1 10.97 15.99 6.90
C GLU A 1 9.89 17.05 6.73
N ARG A 2 10.17 18.37 6.84
CA ARG A 2 9.12 19.42 6.81
C ARG A 2 8.10 19.29 5.67
N ALA A 3 8.55 19.07 4.43
CA ALA A 3 7.67 18.88 3.29
C ALA A 3 6.72 17.69 3.47
N ALA A 4 7.22 16.56 3.96
CA ALA A 4 6.43 15.36 4.20
C ALA A 4 5.38 15.53 5.31
N ARG A 5 5.65 16.38 6.30
CA ARG A 5 4.70 16.69 7.40
C ARG A 5 3.62 17.68 6.95
N HIS A 6 3.96 18.60 6.04
CA HIS A 6 3.02 19.60 5.54
C HIS A 6 2.04 18.99 4.52
N ASP A 7 2.54 18.12 3.65
CA ASP A 7 1.69 17.43 2.67
C ASP A 7 2.05 15.93 2.59
N PRO A 8 1.42 15.11 3.44
CA PRO A 8 1.68 13.68 3.51
C PRO A 8 1.38 12.92 2.21
N GLU A 9 0.58 13.48 1.28
CA GLU A 9 0.28 12.81 0.01
C GLU A 9 1.54 12.67 -0.87
N TYR A 10 2.53 13.54 -0.69
CA TYR A 10 3.83 13.46 -1.36
C TYR A 10 4.86 12.56 -0.65
N LEU A 11 4.50 11.89 0.45
CA LEU A 11 5.39 10.95 1.14
C LEU A 11 6.06 9.93 0.19
N PRO A 12 5.34 9.27 -0.75
CA PRO A 12 5.96 8.32 -1.66
C PRO A 12 7.11 8.90 -2.49
N GLU A 13 7.02 10.18 -2.86
CA GLU A 13 8.04 10.89 -3.64
C GLU A 13 9.20 11.38 -2.77
N ILE A 14 8.92 11.76 -1.52
CA ILE A 14 9.91 12.36 -0.61
C ILE A 14 10.75 11.28 0.10
N ILE A 15 10.15 10.14 0.45
CA ILE A 15 10.79 9.08 1.23
C ILE A 15 12.13 8.62 0.63
N PRO A 16 12.27 8.32 -0.69
CA PRO A 16 13.54 7.85 -1.24
C PRO A 16 14.70 8.83 -1.03
N ALA A 17 14.47 10.11 -1.29
CA ALA A 17 15.46 11.16 -1.10
C ALA A 17 15.80 11.35 0.39
N LEU A 18 14.79 11.29 1.26
CA LEU A 18 14.97 11.43 2.70
C LEU A 18 15.76 10.25 3.28
N MET A 19 15.48 9.02 2.85
CA MET A 19 16.23 7.83 3.26
C MET A 19 17.69 7.86 2.77
N SER A 20 17.95 8.43 1.60
CA SER A 20 19.33 8.70 1.15
C SER A 20 20.04 9.70 2.06
N ALA A 21 19.35 10.77 2.46
CA ALA A 21 19.89 11.77 3.37
C ALA A 21 20.22 11.19 4.75
N TYR A 22 19.31 10.43 5.37
CA TYR A 22 19.58 9.77 6.66
C TYR A 22 20.78 8.84 6.60
N ARG A 23 20.87 8.02 5.53
CA ARG A 23 22.03 7.12 5.33
C ARG A 23 23.35 7.88 5.22
N ARG A 24 23.36 9.04 4.54
CA ARG A 24 24.57 9.88 4.41
C ARG A 24 25.03 10.50 5.72
N VAL A 25 24.09 10.84 6.60
CA VAL A 25 24.39 11.45 7.92
C VAL A 25 24.62 10.37 8.99
N GLY A 26 24.25 9.11 8.71
CA GLY A 26 24.35 8.00 9.66
C GLY A 26 23.23 7.97 10.70
N ASP A 27 22.18 8.78 10.54
CA ASP A 27 21.08 8.88 11.49
C ASP A 27 19.94 7.90 11.16
N ILE A 28 20.22 6.61 11.38
CA ILE A 28 19.23 5.55 11.13
C ILE A 28 18.13 5.53 12.19
N ALA A 29 18.45 5.89 13.44
CA ALA A 29 17.47 5.99 14.51
C ALA A 29 16.43 7.09 14.22
N GLY A 30 16.88 8.26 13.74
CA GLY A 30 16.01 9.33 13.26
C GLY A 30 15.12 8.89 12.11
N ALA A 31 15.68 8.16 11.14
CA ALA A 31 14.90 7.59 10.03
C ALA A 31 13.77 6.67 10.52
N ARG A 32 14.08 5.78 11.48
CA ARG A 32 13.12 4.85 12.07
C ARG A 32 11.98 5.60 12.77
N ASN A 33 12.33 6.57 13.62
CA ASN A 33 11.36 7.39 14.35
C ASN A 33 10.45 8.17 13.40
N PHE A 34 11.03 8.83 12.40
CA PHE A 34 10.27 9.57 11.39
C PHE A 34 9.31 8.65 10.64
N LEU A 35 9.78 7.49 10.16
CA LEU A 35 8.93 6.55 9.43
C LEU A 35 7.82 5.99 10.31
N SER A 36 8.11 5.61 11.55
CA SER A 36 7.09 5.16 12.51
C SER A 36 6.01 6.21 12.70
N GLU A 37 6.39 7.47 12.92
CA GLU A 37 5.43 8.57 13.01
C GLU A 37 4.58 8.71 11.74
N MET A 38 5.20 8.63 10.55
CA MET A 38 4.46 8.74 9.29
C MET A 38 3.50 7.57 9.08
N THR A 39 3.80 6.36 9.57
CA THR A 39 2.84 5.23 9.47
C THR A 39 1.57 5.45 10.28
N GLU A 40 1.63 6.24 11.35
CA GLU A 40 0.46 6.60 12.17
C GLU A 40 -0.41 7.68 11.49
N HIS A 41 0.23 8.65 10.83
CA HIS A 41 -0.44 9.83 10.27
C HIS A 41 -0.84 9.70 8.79
N TYR A 42 -0.24 8.76 8.06
CA TYR A 42 -0.50 8.53 6.65
C TYR A 42 -1.12 7.15 6.41
N ARG A 43 -2.23 7.12 5.67
CA ARG A 43 -2.96 5.86 5.38
C ARG A 43 -2.34 5.02 4.27
N GLY A 44 -1.48 5.59 3.42
CA GLY A 44 -0.87 4.86 2.32
C GLY A 44 0.27 3.95 2.76
N ILE A 45 0.65 3.03 1.89
CA ILE A 45 1.60 1.95 2.21
C ILE A 45 3.08 2.39 2.21
N ALA A 46 3.41 3.54 1.62
CA ALA A 46 4.79 3.96 1.37
C ALA A 46 5.70 4.01 2.63
N PRO A 47 5.33 4.68 3.74
CA PRO A 47 6.16 4.70 4.95
C PRO A 47 6.26 3.32 5.61
N VAL A 48 5.24 2.48 5.48
CA VAL A 48 5.27 1.09 5.96
C VAL A 48 6.35 0.31 5.21
N LEU A 49 6.37 0.36 3.87
CA LEU A 49 7.37 -0.35 3.07
C LEU A 49 8.79 0.14 3.38
N ALA A 50 8.98 1.45 3.52
CA ALA A 50 10.28 2.02 3.86
C ALA A 50 10.74 1.59 5.26
N LEU A 51 9.82 1.52 6.23
CA LEU A 51 10.13 1.05 7.57
C LEU A 51 10.42 -0.45 7.58
N THR A 52 9.69 -1.26 6.82
CA THR A 52 9.96 -2.69 6.65
C THR A 52 11.36 -2.92 6.11
N GLN A 53 11.79 -2.19 5.06
CA GLN A 53 13.15 -2.28 4.51
C GLN A 53 14.21 -1.87 5.53
N LEU A 54 13.92 -0.84 6.34
CA LEU A 54 14.82 -0.42 7.41
C LEU A 54 14.95 -1.50 8.49
N MET A 55 13.84 -2.11 8.89
CA MET A 55 13.81 -3.21 9.85
C MET A 55 14.52 -4.46 9.34
N GLU A 56 14.33 -4.80 8.05
CA GLU A 56 15.03 -5.92 7.42
C GLU A 56 16.55 -5.75 7.54
N ALA A 57 17.03 -4.54 7.26
CA ALA A 57 18.46 -4.22 7.31
C ALA A 57 19.05 -4.18 8.74
N GLN A 58 18.24 -3.85 9.75
CA GLN A 58 18.69 -3.70 11.15
C GLN A 58 18.48 -4.96 11.99
N ASP A 59 17.30 -5.56 11.86
CA ASP A 59 16.75 -6.57 12.76
C ASP A 59 16.64 -7.95 12.07
N GLY A 60 16.79 -8.00 10.74
CA GLY A 60 16.66 -9.20 9.93
C GLY A 60 15.29 -9.37 9.27
N VAL A 61 15.17 -10.40 8.42
CA VAL A 61 14.00 -10.65 7.58
C VAL A 61 12.76 -11.04 8.41
N ALA A 62 12.88 -11.99 9.36
CA ALA A 62 11.76 -12.40 10.22
C ALA A 62 11.02 -11.24 10.94
N PRO A 63 11.69 -10.30 11.65
CA PRO A 63 11.02 -9.15 12.25
C PRO A 63 10.33 -8.23 11.24
N ALA A 64 10.95 -8.02 10.07
CA ALA A 64 10.39 -7.22 8.99
C ALA A 64 9.14 -7.87 8.39
N LEU A 65 9.18 -9.18 8.16
CA LEU A 65 8.06 -9.99 7.68
C LEU A 65 6.87 -9.91 8.65
N ALA A 66 7.12 -10.12 9.94
CA ALA A 66 6.09 -10.05 10.97
C ALA A 66 5.48 -8.64 11.11
N TYR A 67 6.30 -7.59 10.94
CA TYR A 67 5.82 -6.22 10.92
C TYR A 67 4.93 -5.95 9.69
N LEU A 68 5.39 -6.28 8.48
CA LEU A 68 4.65 -6.05 7.24
C LEU A 68 3.33 -6.81 7.22
N GLY A 69 3.34 -8.09 7.61
CA GLY A 69 2.13 -8.91 7.66
C GLY A 69 1.05 -8.33 8.57
N ARG A 70 1.42 -7.73 9.71
CA ARG A 70 0.46 -7.00 10.57
C ARG A 70 -0.08 -5.74 9.89
N GLN A 71 0.79 -4.94 9.28
CA GLN A 71 0.38 -3.69 8.63
C GLN A 71 -0.56 -3.91 7.44
N LEU A 72 -0.39 -4.99 6.68
CA LEU A 72 -1.23 -5.30 5.51
C LEU A 72 -2.65 -5.73 5.85
N LYS A 73 -2.89 -6.20 7.08
CA LYS A 73 -4.25 -6.48 7.57
C LYS A 73 -5.10 -5.19 7.66
N ASP A 74 -4.46 -4.09 8.06
CA ASP A 74 -5.12 -2.78 8.18
C ASP A 74 -5.04 -1.96 6.90
N ARG A 75 -3.92 -2.08 6.16
CA ARG A 75 -3.60 -1.33 4.94
C ARG A 75 -3.35 -2.28 3.74
N PRO A 76 -4.38 -3.01 3.25
CA PRO A 76 -4.26 -3.83 2.05
C PRO A 76 -3.70 -3.05 0.86
N SER A 77 -2.70 -3.60 0.19
CA SER A 77 -2.04 -2.96 -0.94
C SER A 77 -1.30 -3.99 -1.79
N VAL A 78 -1.44 -3.88 -3.12
CA VAL A 78 -0.73 -4.73 -4.10
C VAL A 78 0.79 -4.61 -3.94
N ARG A 79 1.31 -3.38 -3.74
CA ARG A 79 2.75 -3.19 -3.47
C ARG A 79 3.18 -3.82 -2.15
N GLY A 80 2.27 -3.86 -1.19
CA GLY A 80 2.45 -4.53 0.09
C GLY A 80 2.55 -6.04 -0.03
N GLU A 81 1.62 -6.66 -0.77
CA GLU A 81 1.64 -8.10 -1.07
C GLU A 81 2.91 -8.51 -1.79
N SER A 82 3.35 -7.74 -2.79
CA SER A 82 4.62 -8.02 -3.49
C SER A 82 5.80 -8.06 -2.52
N ALA A 83 5.91 -7.07 -1.62
CA ALA A 83 6.98 -7.04 -0.63
C ALA A 83 6.88 -8.18 0.40
N LEU A 84 5.66 -8.61 0.75
CA LEU A 84 5.45 -9.75 1.63
C LEU A 84 5.93 -11.06 0.98
N ILE A 85 5.64 -11.25 -0.30
CA ILE A 85 6.15 -12.39 -1.10
C ILE A 85 7.68 -12.40 -1.09
N ASP A 86 8.30 -11.26 -1.40
CA ASP A 86 9.76 -11.15 -1.48
C ASP A 86 10.42 -11.52 -0.14
N LEU A 87 9.89 -11.03 0.98
CA LEU A 87 10.40 -11.35 2.32
C LEU A 87 10.17 -12.82 2.71
N THR A 88 9.02 -13.40 2.40
CA THR A 88 8.75 -14.83 2.63
C THR A 88 9.76 -15.71 1.89
N LEU A 89 10.03 -15.39 0.62
CA LEU A 89 10.98 -16.13 -0.21
C LEU A 89 12.40 -16.03 0.35
N ALA A 90 12.79 -14.87 0.89
CA ALA A 90 14.09 -14.65 1.51
C ALA A 90 14.25 -15.39 2.86
N GLU A 91 13.21 -15.44 3.70
CA GLU A 91 13.24 -16.14 5.00
C GLU A 91 13.23 -17.67 4.84
N GLY A 92 12.74 -18.19 3.70
CA GLY A 92 12.51 -19.62 3.53
C GLY A 92 11.38 -20.14 4.43
N SER A 93 10.40 -19.29 4.75
CA SER A 93 9.32 -19.60 5.69
C SER A 93 8.25 -20.55 5.12
N ASP A 94 7.29 -20.94 5.96
CA ASP A 94 6.15 -21.78 5.57
C ASP A 94 5.37 -21.19 4.36
N PRO A 95 5.42 -21.85 3.19
CA PRO A 95 4.73 -21.38 1.99
C PRO A 95 3.21 -21.37 2.16
N VAL A 96 2.65 -22.26 2.98
CA VAL A 96 1.20 -22.40 3.15
C VAL A 96 0.62 -21.22 3.93
N GLY A 97 1.24 -20.87 5.07
CA GLY A 97 0.85 -19.69 5.85
C GLY A 97 0.90 -18.40 5.03
N THR A 98 1.96 -18.23 4.23
CA THR A 98 2.09 -17.04 3.37
C THR A 98 0.99 -16.98 2.31
N LEU A 99 0.66 -18.10 1.65
CA LEU A 99 -0.42 -18.15 0.67
C LEU A 99 -1.78 -17.81 1.29
N GLN A 100 -2.03 -18.19 2.54
CA GLN A 100 -3.25 -17.81 3.27
C GLN A 100 -3.31 -16.31 3.53
N ASP A 101 -2.20 -15.70 3.97
CA ASP A 101 -2.12 -14.26 4.19
C ASP A 101 -2.32 -13.48 2.88
N LEU A 102 -1.67 -13.91 1.80
CA LEU A 102 -1.84 -13.32 0.47
C LEU A 102 -3.30 -13.41 -0.01
N LYS A 103 -3.91 -14.58 0.13
CA LYS A 103 -5.34 -14.74 -0.20
C LYS A 103 -6.20 -13.76 0.58
N HIS A 104 -5.96 -13.61 1.88
CA HIS A 104 -6.73 -12.70 2.71
C HIS A 104 -6.58 -11.24 2.27
N ILE A 105 -5.36 -10.78 1.98
CA ILE A 105 -5.11 -9.41 1.52
C ILE A 105 -5.74 -9.17 0.15
N THR A 106 -5.65 -10.16 -0.75
CA THR A 106 -6.25 -10.09 -2.09
C THR A 106 -7.77 -10.00 -2.00
N ASP A 107 -8.41 -10.80 -1.15
CA ASP A 107 -9.87 -10.73 -0.91
C ASP A 107 -10.29 -9.34 -0.41
N GLN A 108 -9.51 -8.72 0.50
CA GLN A 108 -9.78 -7.35 0.96
C GLN A 108 -9.63 -6.30 -0.16
N LEU A 109 -8.66 -6.46 -1.05
CA LEU A 109 -8.45 -5.58 -2.21
C LEU A 109 -9.60 -5.70 -3.23
N LEU A 110 -10.12 -6.91 -3.45
CA LEU A 110 -11.24 -7.14 -4.37
C LEU A 110 -12.53 -6.42 -3.90
N VAL A 111 -12.85 -6.45 -2.60
CA VAL A 111 -14.05 -5.79 -2.04
C VAL A 111 -14.02 -4.26 -2.17
N ARG A 112 -12.82 -3.66 -2.23
CA ARG A 112 -12.63 -2.20 -2.25
C ARG A 112 -12.66 -1.59 -3.64
N ASN A 113 -12.60 -2.40 -4.71
CA ASN A 113 -12.55 -1.88 -6.07
C ASN A 113 -13.94 -1.53 -6.64
N PRO A 114 -14.10 -0.39 -7.34
CA PRO A 114 -15.36 -0.05 -7.99
C PRO A 114 -15.60 -0.96 -9.19
N SER A 115 -16.72 -1.68 -9.22
CA SER A 115 -17.11 -2.55 -10.34
C SER A 115 -17.43 -1.78 -11.62
N TYR A 116 -17.67 -0.46 -11.52
CA TYR A 116 -18.02 0.43 -12.62
C TYR A 116 -17.16 1.70 -12.60
N ARG A 117 -16.87 2.23 -13.79
CA ARG A 117 -16.18 3.52 -13.97
C ARG A 117 -16.81 4.34 -15.09
N CYS A 118 -16.96 5.64 -14.88
CA CYS A 118 -17.32 6.58 -15.93
C CYS A 118 -16.15 6.75 -16.91
N THR A 119 -16.37 6.47 -18.18
CA THR A 119 -15.36 6.62 -19.25
C THR A 119 -15.03 8.08 -19.57
N ARG A 120 -15.82 9.05 -19.07
CA ARG A 120 -15.63 10.48 -19.31
C ARG A 120 -14.89 11.20 -18.17
N CYS A 121 -15.28 10.98 -16.92
CA CYS A 121 -14.74 11.72 -15.77
C CYS A 121 -14.03 10.85 -14.73
N GLY A 122 -13.99 9.52 -14.91
CA GLY A 122 -13.31 8.61 -13.99
C GLY A 122 -14.06 8.27 -12.71
N PHE A 123 -15.27 8.80 -12.49
CA PHE A 123 -16.12 8.43 -11.34
C PHE A 123 -16.26 6.91 -11.21
N GLY A 124 -15.90 6.36 -10.05
CA GLY A 124 -16.03 4.93 -9.74
C GLY A 124 -17.28 4.63 -8.91
N ALA A 125 -17.96 3.52 -9.20
CA ALA A 125 -19.11 3.05 -8.44
C ALA A 125 -19.10 1.52 -8.26
N LYS A 126 -19.75 1.04 -7.20
CA LYS A 126 -19.97 -0.40 -6.98
C LYS A 126 -21.18 -0.94 -7.73
N THR A 127 -22.15 -0.09 -8.03
CA THR A 127 -23.37 -0.42 -8.78
C THR A 127 -23.44 0.39 -10.07
N HIS A 128 -24.23 -0.10 -11.02
CA HIS A 128 -24.43 0.61 -12.28
C HIS A 128 -25.24 1.90 -12.06
N HIS A 129 -24.77 3.00 -12.66
CA HIS A 129 -25.48 4.26 -12.72
C HIS A 129 -25.72 4.64 -14.18
N TRP A 130 -26.98 4.66 -14.61
CA TRP A 130 -27.34 5.07 -15.98
C TRP A 130 -26.92 6.51 -16.28
N GLN A 131 -27.02 7.40 -15.29
CA GLN A 131 -26.49 8.76 -15.32
C GLN A 131 -25.33 8.90 -14.34
N CYS A 132 -24.18 9.40 -14.80
CA CYS A 132 -23.01 9.59 -13.93
C CYS A 132 -23.29 10.63 -12.82
N PRO A 133 -23.15 10.29 -11.52
CA PRO A 133 -23.35 11.24 -10.43
C PRO A 133 -22.39 12.45 -10.44
N SER A 134 -21.19 12.29 -11.03
CA SER A 134 -20.18 13.35 -11.11
C SER A 134 -20.43 14.27 -12.32
N CYS A 135 -20.29 13.77 -13.55
CA CYS A 135 -20.40 14.61 -14.76
C CYS A 135 -21.80 14.72 -15.36
N LYS A 136 -22.81 14.05 -14.78
CA LYS A 136 -24.23 14.06 -15.18
C LYS A 136 -24.55 13.50 -16.58
N GLU A 137 -23.56 12.91 -17.26
CA GLU A 137 -23.71 12.32 -18.59
C GLU A 137 -24.33 10.91 -18.54
N TRP A 138 -25.16 10.57 -19.52
CA TRP A 138 -25.85 9.28 -19.61
C TRP A 138 -25.02 8.22 -20.34
N GLY A 139 -25.14 6.96 -19.92
CA GLY A 139 -24.54 5.81 -20.61
C GLY A 139 -23.01 5.73 -20.57
N THR A 140 -22.35 6.62 -19.82
CA THR A 140 -20.88 6.70 -19.71
C THR A 140 -20.28 5.84 -18.60
N VAL A 141 -21.09 5.39 -17.64
CA VAL A 141 -20.65 4.48 -16.56
C VAL A 141 -20.66 3.07 -17.11
N LYS A 142 -19.48 2.46 -17.26
CA LYS A 142 -19.30 1.11 -17.81
C LYS A 142 -18.73 0.17 -16.75
N PRO A 143 -19.05 -1.14 -16.80
CA PRO A 143 -18.39 -2.11 -15.94
C PRO A 143 -16.89 -2.15 -16.26
N LEU A 144 -16.06 -2.32 -15.24
CA LEU A 144 -14.64 -2.57 -15.43
C LEU A 144 -14.43 -4.04 -15.81
N LEU A 145 -13.79 -4.27 -16.96
CA LEU A 145 -13.61 -5.61 -17.55
C LEU A 145 -12.94 -6.62 -16.61
N ASN A 146 -12.10 -6.16 -15.68
CA ASN A 146 -11.36 -7.03 -14.75
C ASN A 146 -12.19 -7.49 -13.54
N TYR A 147 -13.44 -7.04 -13.38
CA TYR A 147 -14.29 -7.32 -12.22
C TYR A 147 -15.67 -7.86 -12.60
N ALA A 148 -15.89 -8.18 -13.88
CA ALA A 148 -17.18 -8.62 -14.40
C ALA A 148 -17.45 -10.13 -14.21
N VAL A 149 -16.59 -10.85 -13.48
CA VAL A 149 -16.80 -12.26 -13.18
C VAL A 149 -17.02 -12.44 -11.68
N VAL A 150 -18.28 -12.34 -11.28
CA VAL A 150 -18.87 -13.18 -10.24
C VAL A 150 -20.09 -13.84 -10.86
#